data_AF-B9XS91-F1
#
_entry.id   AF-B9XS91-F1
#
_cell.length_a   1.000
_cell.length_b   1.000
_cell.length_c   1.000
_cell.angle_alpha   90.00
_cell.angle_beta   90.00
_cell.angle_gamma   90.00
#
_symmetry.space_group_name_H-M   'P 1'
#
loop_
_entity.id
_entity.type
_entity.pdbx_description
1 polymer ?
#
loop_
_entity_poly.entity_id
_entity_poly.type
_entity_poly.pdbx_seq_one_letter_code
_entity_poly.pdbx_strand_id
1 'polypeptide(L)'
;MSDQRANRAFHRSIHTLASADGPVRIETDSLGSKQIPANAYWGLNVSRALDNFAISGRPISEYPDLIFGYACVKQAAARANAEIGVLERDKADLIDRACEEIKDSKLQDQFIVDILQGGAGTSTNMNANEVIANRGLELAGFSKGNYEHLDPNDHVNRSQSTNDTYPTALKIGLCLSIERLLAELELLGRAFHDKGREFAGIVKVGRTQLQDAVPMTLEQEFEGFAVTLAEDHATLHGVIQRLGEINLGATAIGTGIAADPRYAEAVRKHLADITGYKIVTAPNLIEATTDVGVFMELSATLKRSAMKLSKICNDLRLLGSGPQAGLNEINLPARQAGSSIMPGKVNPVIPEVVNEVAFVVAGRGCDDDHGCGSGATPAQRI
;
A
#
# COMPACT_ATOMS: atom_id res chain seq x y z
N MET A 1 10.89 22.59 -26.02
CA MET A 1 10.96 21.32 -26.78
C MET A 1 10.61 20.21 -25.80
N SER A 2 9.41 19.64 -25.92
CA SER A 2 8.86 18.67 -24.96
C SER A 2 9.70 17.41 -24.90
N ASP A 3 10.08 16.98 -23.69
CA ASP A 3 10.82 15.76 -23.45
C ASP A 3 10.01 14.53 -23.92
N GLN A 4 10.53 13.83 -24.93
CA GLN A 4 9.90 12.64 -25.51
C GLN A 4 9.82 11.45 -24.53
N ARG A 5 10.55 11.48 -23.40
CA ARG A 5 10.41 10.50 -22.32
C ARG A 5 9.23 10.84 -21.41
N ALA A 6 9.09 12.12 -21.04
CA ALA A 6 7.90 12.62 -20.35
C ALA A 6 6.64 12.36 -21.18
N ASN A 7 6.69 12.59 -22.50
CA ASN A 7 5.57 12.32 -23.39
C ASN A 7 5.25 10.81 -23.52
N ARG A 8 6.24 9.93 -23.41
CA ARG A 8 6.04 8.46 -23.43
C ARG A 8 5.51 7.91 -22.10
N ALA A 9 5.95 8.47 -20.97
CA ALA A 9 5.38 8.17 -19.65
C ALA A 9 3.94 8.70 -19.57
N PHE A 10 3.71 9.94 -20.01
CA PHE A 10 2.41 10.56 -20.24
C PHE A 10 1.50 9.68 -21.09
N HIS A 11 1.97 9.17 -22.24
CA HIS A 11 1.18 8.27 -23.08
C HIS A 11 0.93 6.88 -22.46
N ARG A 12 1.76 6.40 -21.52
CA ARG A 12 1.55 5.11 -20.83
C ARG A 12 0.51 5.21 -19.71
N SER A 13 0.52 6.30 -18.93
CA SER A 13 -0.56 6.61 -17.99
C SER A 13 -1.87 6.98 -18.69
N ILE A 14 -1.79 7.47 -19.93
CA ILE A 14 -2.91 7.83 -20.80
C ILE A 14 -3.50 6.68 -21.60
N HIS A 15 -2.98 5.44 -21.54
CA HIS A 15 -3.70 4.32 -22.17
C HIS A 15 -5.01 3.92 -21.45
N THR A 16 -5.36 4.62 -20.35
CA THR A 16 -6.73 4.67 -19.78
C THR A 16 -7.55 5.89 -20.27
N LEU A 17 -7.05 6.70 -21.19
CA LEU A 17 -7.93 7.46 -22.08
C LEU A 17 -8.54 6.43 -23.03
N ALA A 18 -9.80 6.08 -22.75
CA ALA A 18 -10.71 5.71 -23.81
C ALA A 18 -10.44 6.63 -25.01
N SER A 19 -10.30 6.04 -26.20
CA SER A 19 -10.07 6.76 -27.46
C SER A 19 -10.80 8.11 -27.47
N ALA A 20 -10.11 9.18 -27.87
CA ALA A 20 -10.65 10.53 -27.97
C ALA A 20 -11.88 10.67 -28.91
N ASP A 21 -12.37 9.58 -29.48
CA ASP A 21 -13.54 9.48 -30.36
C ASP A 21 -14.82 8.99 -29.65
N GLY A 22 -14.82 8.89 -28.31
CA GLY A 22 -15.98 8.45 -27.52
C GLY A 22 -16.92 9.58 -27.07
N PRO A 23 -18.18 9.28 -26.69
CA PRO A 23 -19.08 10.27 -26.10
C PRO A 23 -18.49 10.84 -24.79
N VAL A 24 -18.71 12.13 -24.56
CA VAL A 24 -18.22 12.88 -23.38
C VAL A 24 -19.39 13.50 -22.61
N ARG A 25 -19.20 13.69 -21.30
CA ARG A 25 -20.04 14.53 -20.45
C ARG A 25 -19.27 15.77 -19.99
N ILE A 26 -19.98 16.85 -19.69
CA ILE A 26 -19.37 18.08 -19.18
C ILE A 26 -19.67 18.17 -17.69
N GLU A 27 -18.62 18.33 -16.89
CA GLU A 27 -18.73 18.67 -15.48
C GLU A 27 -18.21 20.10 -15.27
N THR A 28 -18.72 20.79 -14.24
CA THR A 28 -18.36 22.20 -13.95
C THR A 28 -18.24 22.42 -12.45
N ASP A 29 -17.17 23.11 -12.04
CA ASP A 29 -16.95 23.59 -10.68
C ASP A 29 -16.64 25.10 -10.68
N SER A 30 -16.20 25.63 -9.54
CA SER A 30 -15.80 27.04 -9.40
C SER A 30 -14.59 27.45 -10.25
N LEU A 31 -13.80 26.48 -10.74
CA LEU A 31 -12.63 26.68 -11.60
C LEU A 31 -12.96 26.48 -13.09
N GLY A 32 -14.24 26.25 -13.44
CA GLY A 32 -14.73 26.10 -14.81
C GLY A 32 -15.09 24.67 -15.20
N SER A 33 -15.28 24.44 -16.50
CA SER A 33 -15.79 23.18 -17.04
C SER A 33 -14.69 22.27 -17.63
N LYS A 34 -14.89 20.96 -17.56
CA LYS A 34 -14.04 19.94 -18.19
C LYS A 34 -14.90 18.90 -18.93
N GLN A 35 -14.36 18.38 -20.04
CA GLN A 35 -14.95 17.25 -20.75
C GLN A 35 -14.40 15.95 -20.15
N ILE A 36 -15.31 15.07 -19.75
CA ILE A 36 -15.01 13.78 -19.11
C ILE A 36 -15.56 12.66 -20.01
N PRO A 37 -14.82 11.57 -20.28
CA PRO A 37 -15.36 10.43 -21.02
C PRO A 37 -16.67 9.93 -20.40
N ALA A 38 -17.71 9.67 -21.20
CA ALA A 38 -19.03 9.32 -20.67
C ALA A 38 -19.04 7.98 -19.90
N ASN A 39 -18.09 7.09 -20.19
CA ASN A 39 -17.92 5.81 -19.49
C ASN A 39 -17.06 5.90 -18.22
N ALA A 40 -16.35 7.00 -17.98
CA ALA A 40 -15.51 7.16 -16.80
C ALA A 40 -16.35 7.37 -15.53
N TYR A 41 -16.01 6.70 -14.45
CA TYR A 41 -16.62 6.92 -13.13
C TYR A 41 -15.94 8.05 -12.36
N TRP A 42 -14.69 8.37 -12.65
CA TRP A 42 -14.02 9.56 -12.14
C TRP A 42 -14.57 10.83 -12.81
N GLY A 43 -14.40 11.99 -12.18
CA GLY A 43 -14.99 13.25 -12.59
C GLY A 43 -13.97 14.37 -12.77
N LEU A 44 -14.45 15.60 -12.59
CA LEU A 44 -13.70 16.81 -12.90
C LEU A 44 -12.41 16.98 -12.06
N ASN A 45 -12.39 16.59 -10.79
CA ASN A 45 -11.19 16.71 -9.96
C ASN A 45 -10.08 15.79 -10.47
N VAL A 46 -10.42 14.56 -10.84
CA VAL A 46 -9.45 13.64 -11.46
C VAL A 46 -8.97 14.16 -12.80
N SER A 47 -9.85 14.72 -13.65
CA SER A 47 -9.43 15.35 -14.91
C SER A 47 -8.37 16.44 -14.67
N ARG A 48 -8.58 17.32 -13.69
CA ARG A 48 -7.59 18.35 -13.34
C ARG A 48 -6.30 17.76 -12.79
N ALA A 49 -6.39 16.70 -11.98
CA ALA A 49 -5.22 16.02 -11.45
C ALA A 49 -4.36 15.39 -12.57
N LEU A 50 -4.98 14.81 -13.59
CA LEU A 50 -4.27 14.26 -14.74
C LEU A 50 -3.52 15.33 -15.54
N ASP A 51 -4.11 16.52 -15.70
CA ASP A 51 -3.45 17.64 -16.36
C ASP A 51 -2.25 18.15 -15.55
N ASN A 52 -2.34 18.12 -14.22
CA ASN A 52 -1.35 18.69 -13.32
C ASN A 52 -0.20 17.73 -12.95
N PHE A 53 -0.48 16.42 -12.87
CA PHE A 53 0.38 15.46 -12.16
C PHE A 53 0.78 14.25 -12.98
N ALA A 54 1.21 14.42 -14.23
CA ALA A 54 1.78 13.33 -15.02
C ALA A 54 3.29 13.15 -14.75
N ILE A 55 3.63 12.70 -13.53
CA ILE A 55 5.03 12.68 -13.07
C ILE A 55 5.64 11.29 -13.17
N SER A 56 5.07 10.30 -12.48
CA SER A 56 5.63 8.94 -12.45
C SER A 56 5.12 8.06 -13.60
N GLY A 57 3.93 8.38 -14.13
CA GLY A 57 3.21 7.55 -15.07
C GLY A 57 2.59 6.31 -14.43
N ARG A 58 2.55 6.23 -13.10
CA ARG A 58 2.02 5.09 -12.34
C ARG A 58 0.72 5.49 -11.64
N PRO A 59 -0.43 4.99 -12.10
CA PRO A 59 -1.71 5.29 -11.47
C PRO A 59 -1.86 4.56 -10.14
N ILE A 60 -2.69 5.12 -9.25
CA ILE A 60 -3.04 4.48 -7.98
C ILE A 60 -3.77 3.13 -8.15
N SER A 61 -4.31 2.81 -9.34
CA SER A 61 -4.87 1.49 -9.68
C SER A 61 -3.87 0.34 -9.59
N GLU A 62 -2.57 0.61 -9.61
CA GLU A 62 -1.53 -0.39 -9.31
C GLU A 62 -1.49 -0.80 -7.83
N TYR A 63 -2.22 -0.09 -6.96
CA TYR A 63 -2.21 -0.25 -5.50
C TYR A 63 -3.60 -0.62 -4.97
N PRO A 64 -4.09 -1.85 -5.23
CA PRO A 64 -5.45 -2.26 -4.90
C PRO A 64 -5.75 -2.21 -3.40
N ASP A 65 -4.78 -2.42 -2.51
CA ASP A 65 -5.02 -2.31 -1.07
C ASP A 65 -5.33 -0.88 -0.62
N LEU A 66 -4.74 0.14 -1.28
CA LEU A 66 -5.05 1.54 -0.98
C LEU A 66 -6.49 1.84 -1.39
N ILE A 67 -6.91 1.34 -2.55
CA ILE A 67 -8.28 1.48 -3.05
C ILE A 67 -9.27 0.75 -2.14
N PHE A 68 -8.94 -0.45 -1.69
CA PHE A 68 -9.70 -1.18 -0.68
C PHE A 68 -9.82 -0.37 0.62
N GLY A 69 -8.72 0.17 1.13
CA GLY A 69 -8.70 1.02 2.32
C GLY A 69 -9.61 2.24 2.19
N TYR A 70 -9.59 2.89 1.01
CA TYR A 70 -10.51 3.98 0.70
C TYR A 70 -11.97 3.54 0.71
N ALA A 71 -12.28 2.41 0.08
CA ALA A 71 -13.64 1.87 0.09
C ALA A 71 -14.12 1.57 1.52
N CYS A 72 -13.28 0.99 2.37
CA CYS A 72 -13.60 0.79 3.79
C CYS A 72 -13.88 2.10 4.53
N VAL A 73 -13.04 3.12 4.34
CA VAL A 73 -13.20 4.43 4.99
C VAL A 73 -14.49 5.11 4.55
N LYS A 74 -14.77 5.15 3.24
CA LYS A 74 -15.98 5.80 2.68
C LYS A 74 -17.25 5.06 3.08
N GLN A 75 -17.18 3.73 3.12
CA GLN A 75 -18.27 2.89 3.62
C GLN A 75 -18.56 3.16 5.10
N ALA A 76 -17.52 3.16 5.95
CA ALA A 76 -17.66 3.45 7.37
C ALA A 76 -18.25 4.85 7.61
N ALA A 77 -17.77 5.85 6.84
CA ALA A 77 -18.24 7.23 6.95
C ALA A 77 -19.72 7.35 6.54
N ALA A 78 -20.16 6.69 5.46
CA ALA A 78 -21.56 6.69 5.04
C ALA A 78 -22.47 6.07 6.11
N ARG A 79 -22.09 4.91 6.66
CA ARG A 79 -22.83 4.25 7.74
C ARG A 79 -22.89 5.11 9.01
N ALA A 80 -21.77 5.69 9.41
CA ALA A 80 -21.70 6.58 10.57
C ALA A 80 -22.55 7.83 10.39
N ASN A 81 -22.49 8.47 9.23
CA ASN A 81 -23.28 9.66 8.92
C ASN A 81 -24.79 9.36 8.90
N ALA A 82 -25.19 8.18 8.41
CA ALA A 82 -26.57 7.72 8.48
C ALA A 82 -27.02 7.41 9.92
N GLU A 83 -26.15 6.80 10.73
CA GLU A 83 -26.42 6.51 12.14
C GLU A 83 -26.69 7.79 12.94
N ILE A 84 -25.87 8.83 12.76
CA ILE A 84 -26.00 10.10 13.49
C ILE A 84 -27.01 11.07 12.86
N GLY A 85 -27.58 10.71 11.70
CA GLY A 85 -28.67 11.44 11.03
C GLY A 85 -28.24 12.62 10.16
N VAL A 86 -26.97 12.70 9.76
CA VAL A 86 -26.44 13.80 8.92
C VAL A 86 -26.34 13.43 7.44
N LEU A 87 -26.65 12.18 7.09
CA LEU A 87 -26.81 11.67 5.72
C LEU A 87 -28.08 10.82 5.64
N GLU A 88 -28.85 10.99 4.56
CA GLU A 88 -30.05 10.20 4.32
C GLU A 88 -29.70 8.73 4.07
N ARG A 89 -30.50 7.80 4.62
CA ARG A 89 -30.22 6.36 4.56
C ARG A 89 -30.10 5.86 3.12
N ASP A 90 -31.01 6.28 2.23
CA ASP A 90 -30.99 5.84 0.84
C ASP A 90 -29.66 6.20 0.13
N LYS A 91 -29.10 7.38 0.42
CA LYS A 91 -27.79 7.80 -0.12
C LYS A 91 -26.64 7.02 0.52
N ALA A 92 -26.71 6.79 1.83
CA ALA A 92 -25.72 5.99 2.54
C ALA A 92 -25.68 4.55 2.00
N ASP A 93 -26.84 3.95 1.70
CA ASP A 93 -26.96 2.60 1.15
C ASP A 93 -26.39 2.50 -0.27
N LEU A 94 -26.52 3.56 -1.10
CA LEU A 94 -25.89 3.61 -2.42
C LEU A 94 -24.35 3.67 -2.33
N ILE A 95 -23.83 4.48 -1.40
CA ILE A 95 -22.39 4.57 -1.12
C ILE A 95 -21.88 3.21 -0.61
N ASP A 96 -22.60 2.61 0.32
CA ASP A 96 -22.27 1.31 0.91
C ASP A 96 -22.09 0.23 -0.16
N ARG A 97 -23.08 0.10 -1.05
CA ARG A 97 -23.06 -0.87 -2.16
C ARG A 97 -21.95 -0.58 -3.17
N ALA A 98 -21.69 0.68 -3.49
CA ALA A 98 -20.59 1.05 -4.37
C ALA A 98 -19.22 0.68 -3.75
N CYS A 99 -19.05 0.90 -2.44
CA CYS A 99 -17.85 0.52 -1.72
C CYS A 99 -17.66 -1.01 -1.66
N GLU A 100 -18.72 -1.80 -1.47
CA GLU A 100 -18.63 -3.27 -1.57
C GLU A 100 -18.10 -3.72 -2.93
N GLU A 101 -18.59 -3.15 -4.03
CA GLU A 101 -18.09 -3.49 -5.37
C GLU A 101 -16.60 -3.14 -5.56
N ILE A 102 -16.15 -2.02 -5.00
CA ILE A 102 -14.74 -1.61 -5.07
C ILE A 102 -13.86 -2.54 -4.24
N LYS A 103 -14.30 -2.95 -3.04
CA LYS A 103 -13.61 -3.95 -2.20
C LYS A 103 -13.52 -5.31 -2.91
N ASP A 104 -14.53 -5.67 -3.69
CA ASP A 104 -14.55 -6.85 -4.58
C ASP A 104 -13.69 -6.67 -5.85
N SER A 105 -12.78 -5.69 -5.87
CA SER A 105 -11.86 -5.41 -6.99
C SER A 105 -12.55 -5.01 -8.30
N LYS A 106 -13.79 -4.51 -8.27
CA LYS A 106 -14.42 -3.87 -9.43
C LYS A 106 -13.96 -2.41 -9.54
N LEU A 107 -14.04 -1.84 -10.74
CA LEU A 107 -13.74 -0.44 -11.03
C LEU A 107 -12.30 0.00 -10.70
N GLN A 108 -11.36 -0.94 -10.53
CA GLN A 108 -9.96 -0.64 -10.18
C GLN A 108 -9.29 0.25 -11.23
N ASP A 109 -9.65 0.06 -12.50
CA ASP A 109 -9.20 0.85 -13.65
C ASP A 109 -9.71 2.31 -13.64
N GLN A 110 -10.64 2.66 -12.73
CA GLN A 110 -11.19 4.01 -12.58
C GLN A 110 -10.40 4.89 -11.59
N PHE A 111 -9.39 4.31 -10.93
CA PHE A 111 -8.50 5.00 -9.99
C PHE A 111 -7.19 5.37 -10.70
N ILE A 112 -7.21 6.49 -11.42
CA ILE A 112 -6.21 6.79 -12.46
C ILE A 112 -5.25 7.93 -12.12
N VAL A 113 -5.41 8.58 -10.97
CA VAL A 113 -4.48 9.63 -10.56
C VAL A 113 -3.09 9.07 -10.31
N ASP A 114 -2.05 9.85 -10.63
CA ASP A 114 -0.65 9.48 -10.40
C ASP A 114 -0.36 9.39 -8.89
N ILE A 115 0.47 8.44 -8.50
CA ILE A 115 0.89 8.30 -7.11
C ILE A 115 1.71 9.52 -6.63
N LEU A 116 2.41 10.20 -7.53
CA LEU A 116 3.11 11.45 -7.24
C LEU A 116 2.21 12.64 -7.59
N GLN A 117 1.50 13.14 -6.58
CA GLN A 117 0.56 14.24 -6.71
C GLN A 117 0.81 15.33 -5.66
N GLY A 118 0.58 16.58 -6.06
CA GLY A 118 0.51 17.69 -5.12
C GLY A 118 -0.81 17.71 -4.35
N GLY A 119 -0.88 18.51 -3.29
CA GLY A 119 -2.12 18.74 -2.57
C GLY A 119 -2.54 17.58 -1.68
N ALA A 120 -1.58 16.99 -0.96
CA ALA A 120 -1.90 16.25 0.27
C ALA A 120 -2.65 14.92 0.08
N GLY A 121 -2.68 14.36 -1.14
CA GLY A 121 -3.49 13.19 -1.48
C GLY A 121 -4.94 13.53 -1.85
N THR A 122 -5.26 14.82 -2.04
CA THR A 122 -6.63 15.28 -2.33
C THR A 122 -7.13 14.74 -3.67
N SER A 123 -6.25 14.60 -4.67
CA SER A 123 -6.66 14.03 -5.95
C SER A 123 -7.07 12.57 -5.80
N THR A 124 -6.36 11.79 -4.97
CA THR A 124 -6.75 10.41 -4.62
C THR A 124 -8.07 10.36 -3.86
N ASN A 125 -8.25 11.20 -2.83
CA ASN A 125 -9.51 11.26 -2.08
C ASN A 125 -10.69 11.61 -2.99
N MET A 126 -10.52 12.61 -3.86
CA MET A 126 -11.55 13.00 -4.82
C MET A 126 -11.78 11.95 -5.91
N ASN A 127 -10.74 11.23 -6.35
CA ASN A 127 -10.93 10.09 -7.25
C ASN A 127 -11.85 9.05 -6.62
N ALA A 128 -11.64 8.69 -5.35
CA ALA A 128 -12.53 7.77 -4.64
C ALA A 128 -13.95 8.34 -4.52
N ASN A 129 -14.08 9.60 -4.10
CA ASN A 129 -15.39 10.25 -3.95
C ASN A 129 -16.18 10.28 -5.26
N GLU A 130 -15.55 10.65 -6.38
CA GLU A 130 -16.20 10.74 -7.69
C GLU A 130 -16.58 9.36 -8.22
N VAL A 131 -15.69 8.36 -8.11
CA VAL A 131 -15.98 6.98 -8.55
C VAL A 131 -17.14 6.39 -7.77
N ILE A 132 -17.13 6.55 -6.44
CA ILE A 132 -18.19 6.06 -5.56
C ILE A 132 -19.52 6.79 -5.84
N ALA A 133 -19.49 8.12 -5.98
CA ALA A 133 -20.70 8.89 -6.30
C ALA A 133 -21.30 8.46 -7.64
N ASN A 134 -20.49 8.39 -8.69
CA ASN A 134 -20.99 8.00 -10.02
C ASN A 134 -21.45 6.54 -10.06
N ARG A 135 -20.84 5.65 -9.28
CA ARG A 135 -21.33 4.28 -9.16
C ARG A 135 -22.65 4.23 -8.39
N GLY A 136 -22.77 4.98 -7.31
CA GLY A 136 -24.03 5.12 -6.56
C GLY A 136 -25.16 5.71 -7.41
N LEU A 137 -24.88 6.71 -8.25
CA LEU A 137 -25.85 7.28 -9.21
C LEU A 137 -26.36 6.22 -10.18
N GLU A 138 -25.46 5.44 -10.77
CA GLU A 138 -25.84 4.38 -11.71
C GLU A 138 -26.64 3.26 -11.02
N LEU A 139 -26.30 2.89 -9.78
CA LEU A 139 -27.08 1.96 -8.97
C LEU A 139 -28.50 2.44 -8.68
N ALA A 140 -28.70 3.77 -8.67
CA ALA A 140 -30.00 4.42 -8.50
C ALA A 140 -30.71 4.72 -9.85
N GLY A 141 -30.11 4.35 -10.99
CA GLY A 141 -30.67 4.59 -12.32
C GLY A 141 -30.45 5.99 -12.89
N PHE A 142 -29.60 6.81 -12.25
CA PHE A 142 -29.22 8.12 -12.76
C PHE A 142 -27.96 8.06 -13.65
N SER A 143 -27.79 9.07 -14.50
CA SER A 143 -26.57 9.21 -15.30
C SER A 143 -25.39 9.71 -14.46
N LYS A 144 -24.18 9.27 -14.81
CA LYS A 144 -22.93 9.76 -14.22
C LYS A 144 -22.82 11.29 -14.37
N GLY A 145 -22.37 11.97 -13.33
CA GLY A 145 -22.29 13.42 -13.25
C GLY A 145 -23.56 14.11 -12.76
N ASN A 146 -24.68 13.38 -12.54
CA ASN A 146 -25.89 13.99 -11.99
C ASN A 146 -25.83 14.13 -10.46
N TYR A 147 -24.90 14.99 -9.99
CA TYR A 147 -24.54 15.11 -8.58
C TYR A 147 -25.61 15.74 -7.69
N GLU A 148 -26.72 16.24 -8.25
CA GLU A 148 -27.88 16.68 -7.48
C GLU A 148 -28.50 15.54 -6.63
N HIS A 149 -28.34 14.29 -7.07
CA HIS A 149 -28.86 13.11 -6.37
C HIS A 149 -27.84 12.43 -5.45
N LEU A 150 -26.55 12.48 -5.79
CA LEU A 150 -25.46 11.95 -4.98
C LEU A 150 -24.17 12.68 -5.35
N ASP A 151 -23.61 13.41 -4.39
CA ASP A 151 -22.54 14.38 -4.61
C ASP A 151 -21.23 13.88 -3.99
N PRO A 152 -20.10 13.95 -4.71
CA PRO A 152 -18.81 13.51 -4.21
C PRO A 152 -18.38 14.19 -2.89
N ASN A 153 -18.71 15.46 -2.69
CA ASN A 153 -18.31 16.23 -1.51
C ASN A 153 -19.39 16.19 -0.42
N ASP A 154 -20.62 16.57 -0.76
CA ASP A 154 -21.69 16.78 0.21
C ASP A 154 -22.25 15.47 0.77
N HIS A 155 -22.08 14.36 0.03
CA HIS A 155 -22.58 13.05 0.43
C HIS A 155 -21.45 12.05 0.69
N VAL A 156 -20.58 11.78 -0.30
CA VAL A 156 -19.52 10.76 -0.16
C VAL A 156 -18.41 11.23 0.80
N ASN A 157 -18.06 12.51 0.76
CA ASN A 157 -17.05 13.11 1.64
C ASN A 157 -17.66 13.83 2.87
N ARG A 158 -18.94 13.58 3.19
CA ARG A 158 -19.61 14.21 4.33
C ARG A 158 -18.83 13.94 5.63
N SER A 159 -18.60 14.99 6.41
CA SER A 159 -17.88 14.96 7.70
C SER A 159 -16.41 14.53 7.64
N GLN A 160 -15.80 14.58 6.46
CA GLN A 160 -14.43 14.11 6.21
C GLN A 160 -13.55 15.21 5.61
N SER A 161 -12.23 15.02 5.71
CA SER A 161 -11.22 15.73 4.93
C SER A 161 -10.30 14.74 4.24
N THR A 162 -9.55 15.18 3.23
CA THR A 162 -8.41 14.37 2.75
C THR A 162 -7.44 14.03 3.89
N ASN A 163 -7.25 14.97 4.83
CA ASN A 163 -6.20 14.90 5.85
C ASN A 163 -6.48 13.87 6.95
N ASP A 164 -7.70 13.33 7.01
CA ASP A 164 -8.06 12.23 7.89
C ASP A 164 -8.49 10.98 7.14
N THR A 165 -9.00 11.10 5.90
CA THR A 165 -9.34 9.95 5.06
C THR A 165 -8.12 9.29 4.41
N TYR A 166 -7.20 10.05 3.80
CA TYR A 166 -6.02 9.51 3.13
C TYR A 166 -5.12 8.70 4.08
N PRO A 167 -4.65 9.25 5.22
CA PRO A 167 -3.80 8.48 6.13
C PRO A 167 -4.52 7.25 6.70
N THR A 168 -5.83 7.35 6.98
CA THR A 168 -6.60 6.19 7.46
C THR A 168 -6.69 5.10 6.39
N ALA A 169 -7.03 5.46 5.14
CA ALA A 169 -7.11 4.51 4.03
C ALA A 169 -5.75 3.84 3.76
N LEU A 170 -4.66 4.62 3.80
CA LEU A 170 -3.31 4.10 3.65
C LEU A 170 -2.95 3.11 4.77
N LYS A 171 -3.25 3.44 6.03
CA LYS A 171 -3.03 2.54 7.17
C LYS A 171 -3.77 1.21 7.00
N ILE A 172 -5.05 1.24 6.60
CA ILE A 172 -5.83 0.02 6.33
C ILE A 172 -5.23 -0.81 5.18
N GLY A 173 -4.86 -0.16 4.07
CA GLY A 173 -4.22 -0.85 2.96
C GLY A 173 -2.88 -1.49 3.34
N LEU A 174 -2.07 -0.80 4.14
CA LEU A 174 -0.81 -1.34 4.65
C LEU A 174 -1.03 -2.54 5.57
N CYS A 175 -2.07 -2.57 6.41
CA CYS A 175 -2.39 -3.76 7.21
C CYS A 175 -2.56 -5.01 6.31
N LEU A 176 -3.34 -4.92 5.24
CA LEU A 176 -3.55 -6.02 4.29
C LEU A 176 -2.25 -6.47 3.60
N SER A 177 -1.44 -5.51 3.17
CA SER A 177 -0.13 -5.80 2.58
C SER A 177 0.80 -6.52 3.57
N ILE A 178 0.82 -6.09 4.84
CA ILE A 178 1.66 -6.69 5.87
C ILE A 178 1.15 -8.10 6.21
N GLU A 179 -0.15 -8.34 6.31
CA GLU A 179 -0.69 -9.69 6.55
C GLU A 179 -0.26 -10.70 5.49
N ARG A 180 -0.27 -10.31 4.21
CA ARG A 180 0.24 -11.17 3.14
C ARG A 180 1.75 -11.41 3.27
N LEU A 181 2.52 -10.39 3.64
CA LEU A 181 3.95 -10.54 3.92
C LEU A 181 4.20 -11.48 5.11
N LEU A 182 3.41 -11.39 6.18
CA LEU A 182 3.50 -12.26 7.35
C LEU A 182 3.27 -13.73 6.97
N ALA A 183 2.28 -14.01 6.13
CA ALA A 183 2.03 -15.37 5.64
C ALA A 183 3.24 -15.95 4.87
N GLU A 184 3.86 -15.15 4.00
CA GLU A 184 5.06 -15.57 3.25
C GLU A 184 6.29 -15.75 4.17
N LEU A 185 6.47 -14.88 5.17
CA LEU A 185 7.53 -15.02 6.16
C LEU A 185 7.36 -16.29 7.01
N GLU A 186 6.13 -16.61 7.39
CA GLU A 186 5.81 -17.83 8.13
C GLU A 186 6.11 -19.09 7.29
N LEU A 187 5.72 -19.10 6.02
CA LEU A 187 6.04 -20.18 5.08
C LEU A 187 7.55 -20.36 4.92
N LEU A 188 8.29 -19.27 4.74
CA LEU A 188 9.75 -19.32 4.60
C LEU A 188 10.43 -19.79 5.90
N GLY A 189 9.98 -19.29 7.06
CA GLY A 189 10.47 -19.71 8.37
C GLY A 189 10.25 -21.21 8.61
N ARG A 190 9.06 -21.74 8.30
CA ARG A 190 8.78 -23.18 8.35
C ARG A 190 9.69 -23.98 7.42
N ALA A 191 9.91 -23.52 6.19
CA ALA A 191 10.79 -24.19 5.25
C ALA A 191 12.24 -24.29 5.76
N PHE A 192 12.76 -23.24 6.43
CA PHE A 192 14.08 -23.29 7.07
C PHE A 192 14.11 -24.24 8.27
N HIS A 193 13.08 -24.22 9.11
CA HIS A 193 12.96 -25.13 10.26
C HIS A 193 12.93 -26.60 9.82
N ASP A 194 12.06 -26.94 8.88
CA ASP A 194 11.93 -28.29 8.35
C ASP A 194 13.23 -28.76 7.69
N LYS A 195 13.90 -27.86 6.94
CA LYS A 195 15.18 -28.18 6.32
C LYS A 195 16.30 -28.35 7.35
N GLY A 196 16.29 -27.57 8.43
CA GLY A 196 17.19 -27.76 9.57
C GLY A 196 17.04 -29.16 10.17
N ARG A 197 15.81 -29.63 10.36
CA ARG A 197 15.53 -31.00 10.86
C ARG A 197 16.01 -32.09 9.93
N GLU A 198 15.93 -31.90 8.61
CA GLU A 198 16.53 -32.84 7.64
C GLU A 198 18.06 -32.91 7.75
N PHE A 199 18.70 -31.84 8.22
CA PHE A 199 20.15 -31.75 8.43
C PHE A 199 20.60 -32.14 9.85
N ALA A 200 19.69 -32.70 10.66
CA ALA A 200 20.01 -33.16 12.01
C ALA A 200 21.21 -34.12 12.01
N GLY A 201 22.15 -33.85 12.92
CA GLY A 201 23.37 -34.64 13.06
C GLY A 201 24.48 -34.39 12.04
N ILE A 202 24.29 -33.54 11.02
CA ILE A 202 25.37 -33.16 10.10
C ILE A 202 26.25 -32.10 10.76
N VAL A 203 27.42 -32.52 11.24
CA VAL A 203 28.43 -31.64 11.84
C VAL A 203 29.21 -30.90 10.75
N LYS A 204 29.40 -29.60 10.94
CA LYS A 204 30.22 -28.71 10.11
C LYS A 204 31.10 -27.81 10.98
N VAL A 205 32.06 -27.14 10.37
CA VAL A 205 32.85 -26.09 11.01
C VAL A 205 32.08 -24.77 10.96
N GLY A 206 31.85 -24.15 12.12
CA GLY A 206 31.36 -22.78 12.19
C GLY A 206 32.46 -21.82 11.74
N ARG A 207 32.09 -20.65 11.18
CA ARG A 207 33.05 -19.62 10.79
C ARG A 207 32.69 -18.26 11.34
N THR A 208 33.67 -17.59 11.92
CA THR A 208 33.57 -16.19 12.35
C THR A 208 34.62 -15.39 11.61
N GLN A 209 34.24 -14.25 11.01
CA GLN A 209 35.14 -13.46 10.14
C GLN A 209 35.73 -14.29 8.98
N LEU A 210 34.98 -15.28 8.48
CA LEU A 210 35.40 -16.26 7.47
C LEU A 210 36.56 -17.17 7.88
N GLN A 211 37.00 -17.15 9.15
CA GLN A 211 38.00 -18.05 9.70
C GLN A 211 37.33 -19.24 10.40
N ASP A 212 38.02 -20.38 10.42
CA ASP A 212 37.56 -21.59 11.12
C ASP A 212 37.37 -21.29 12.62
N ALA A 213 36.22 -21.71 13.15
CA ALA A 213 35.87 -21.54 14.56
C ALA A 213 35.66 -22.92 15.22
N VAL A 214 34.54 -23.11 15.92
CA VAL A 214 34.19 -24.37 16.59
C VAL A 214 33.14 -25.15 15.80
N PRO A 215 33.00 -26.48 16.04
CA PRO A 215 31.96 -27.28 15.40
C PRO A 215 30.55 -26.82 15.73
N MET A 216 29.64 -26.97 14.77
CA MET A 216 28.20 -26.82 14.91
C MET A 216 27.48 -27.81 13.99
N THR A 217 26.16 -27.91 14.05
CA THR A 217 25.39 -28.68 13.05
C THR A 217 24.75 -27.77 12.01
N LEU A 218 24.50 -28.30 10.80
CA LEU A 218 23.69 -27.59 9.80
C LEU A 218 22.27 -27.32 10.30
N GLU A 219 21.72 -28.21 11.13
CA GLU A 219 20.45 -27.99 11.83
C GLU A 219 20.48 -26.70 12.67
N GLN A 220 21.51 -26.50 13.49
CA GLN A 220 21.64 -25.28 14.30
C GLN A 220 21.72 -24.01 13.44
N GLU A 221 22.40 -24.07 12.30
CA GLU A 221 22.53 -22.94 11.38
C GLU A 221 21.19 -22.58 10.72
N PHE A 222 20.47 -23.58 10.21
CA PHE A 222 19.18 -23.40 9.55
C PHE A 222 18.06 -23.02 10.53
N GLU A 223 18.10 -23.55 11.75
CA GLU A 223 17.21 -23.11 12.83
C GLU A 223 17.43 -21.63 13.15
N GLY A 224 18.69 -21.16 13.14
CA GLY A 224 19.01 -19.73 13.28
C GLY A 224 18.35 -18.85 12.20
N PHE A 225 18.26 -19.34 10.96
CA PHE A 225 17.52 -18.65 9.89
C PHE A 225 16.02 -18.63 10.14
N ALA A 226 15.43 -19.73 10.61
CA ALA A 226 14.01 -19.79 10.95
C ALA A 226 13.65 -18.82 12.09
N VAL A 227 14.45 -18.82 13.17
CA VAL A 227 14.24 -17.95 14.34
C VAL A 227 14.29 -16.47 13.95
N THR A 228 15.27 -16.03 13.15
CA THR A 228 15.39 -14.61 12.82
C THR A 228 14.23 -14.09 11.96
N LEU A 229 13.63 -14.96 11.12
CA LEU A 229 12.43 -14.64 10.35
C LEU A 229 11.18 -14.61 11.24
N ALA A 230 11.09 -15.50 12.24
CA ALA A 230 9.99 -15.48 13.22
C ALA A 230 10.00 -14.20 14.07
N GLU A 231 11.18 -13.69 14.44
CA GLU A 231 11.31 -12.39 15.12
C GLU A 231 10.82 -11.22 14.25
N ASP A 232 11.14 -11.23 12.95
CA ASP A 232 10.69 -10.19 12.01
C ASP A 232 9.19 -10.27 11.79
N HIS A 233 8.63 -11.47 11.66
CA HIS A 233 7.19 -11.71 11.64
C HIS A 233 6.51 -11.09 12.87
N ALA A 234 6.97 -11.41 14.08
CA ALA A 234 6.41 -10.86 15.31
C ALA A 234 6.50 -9.32 15.37
N THR A 235 7.61 -8.75 14.89
CA THR A 235 7.82 -7.29 14.86
C THR A 235 6.82 -6.62 13.90
N LEU A 236 6.70 -7.13 12.67
CA LEU A 236 5.78 -6.61 11.65
C LEU A 236 4.32 -6.75 12.09
N HIS A 237 3.95 -7.85 12.74
CA HIS A 237 2.62 -8.02 13.34
C HIS A 237 2.34 -6.95 14.41
N GLY A 238 3.36 -6.56 15.19
CA GLY A 238 3.25 -5.43 16.12
C GLY A 238 2.95 -4.09 15.44
N VAL A 239 3.47 -3.86 14.23
CA VAL A 239 3.23 -2.63 13.45
C VAL A 239 1.76 -2.52 13.03
N ILE A 240 1.10 -3.63 12.67
CA ILE A 240 -0.34 -3.66 12.35
C ILE A 240 -1.17 -3.04 13.48
N GLN A 241 -0.83 -3.34 14.74
CA GLN A 241 -1.56 -2.79 15.89
C GLN A 241 -1.40 -1.27 16.01
N ARG A 242 -0.23 -0.72 15.64
CA ARG A 242 0.01 0.73 15.64
C ARG A 242 -0.64 1.43 14.45
N LEU A 243 -0.71 0.75 13.29
CA LEU A 243 -1.49 1.23 12.14
C LEU A 243 -2.99 1.31 12.44
N GLY A 244 -3.50 0.57 13.43
CA GLY A 244 -4.87 0.66 13.92
C GLY A 244 -5.22 1.96 14.64
N GLU A 245 -4.23 2.80 14.98
CA GLU A 245 -4.48 4.16 15.47
C GLU A 245 -4.74 5.12 14.30
N ILE A 246 -5.92 5.74 14.29
CA ILE A 246 -6.39 6.57 13.17
C ILE A 246 -6.78 7.98 13.63
N ASN A 247 -6.73 8.93 12.71
CA ASN A 247 -7.19 10.30 12.93
C ASN A 247 -8.56 10.60 12.29
N LEU A 248 -9.30 9.60 11.78
CA LEU A 248 -10.59 9.83 11.12
C LEU A 248 -11.59 10.56 12.06
N GLY A 249 -12.11 11.69 11.60
CA GLY A 249 -12.86 12.65 12.43
C GLY A 249 -12.04 13.87 12.84
N ALA A 250 -10.73 13.89 12.56
CA ALA A 250 -9.86 15.08 12.69
C ALA A 250 -10.28 16.20 11.75
N THR A 251 -10.89 15.88 10.60
CA THR A 251 -11.21 16.78 9.50
C THR A 251 -9.94 17.49 8.99
N ALA A 252 -9.97 18.80 8.77
CA ALA A 252 -8.90 19.52 8.08
C ALA A 252 -7.57 19.52 8.84
N ILE A 253 -7.60 19.69 10.17
CA ILE A 253 -6.38 19.96 10.98
C ILE A 253 -6.40 19.33 12.39
N GLY A 254 -7.30 18.38 12.65
CA GLY A 254 -7.41 17.73 13.96
C GLY A 254 -8.38 18.36 14.94
N THR A 255 -9.03 19.48 14.60
CA THR A 255 -10.01 20.12 15.48
C THR A 255 -11.41 19.48 15.41
N GLY A 256 -11.65 18.62 14.43
CA GLY A 256 -12.98 18.06 14.15
C GLY A 256 -13.98 19.09 13.61
N ILE A 257 -13.51 20.22 13.07
CA ILE A 257 -14.37 21.28 12.55
C ILE A 257 -15.28 20.74 11.42
N ALA A 258 -16.55 21.14 11.44
CA ALA A 258 -17.57 20.69 10.49
C ALA A 258 -17.94 19.18 10.54
N ALA A 259 -17.44 18.43 11.54
CA ALA A 259 -17.98 17.12 11.88
C ALA A 259 -18.89 17.21 13.13
N ASP A 260 -19.94 16.38 13.18
CA ASP A 260 -20.74 16.20 14.39
C ASP A 260 -19.85 15.55 15.47
N PRO A 261 -19.91 15.96 16.75
CA PRO A 261 -19.09 15.37 17.81
C PRO A 261 -19.23 13.85 17.97
N ARG A 262 -20.36 13.28 17.53
CA ARG A 262 -20.62 11.83 17.57
C ARG A 262 -19.95 11.08 16.40
N TYR A 263 -19.54 11.79 15.35
CA TYR A 263 -19.01 11.20 14.11
C TYR A 263 -17.77 10.34 14.35
N ALA A 264 -16.79 10.85 15.10
CA ALA A 264 -15.51 10.17 15.29
C ALA A 264 -15.66 8.77 15.93
N GLU A 265 -16.53 8.65 16.95
CA GLU A 265 -16.79 7.37 17.58
C GLU A 265 -17.62 6.43 16.68
N ALA A 266 -18.65 6.97 16.01
CA ALA A 266 -19.48 6.19 15.10
C ALA A 266 -18.65 5.61 13.94
N VAL A 267 -17.82 6.44 13.29
CA VAL A 267 -17.00 6.00 12.14
C VAL A 267 -15.90 5.03 12.56
N ARG A 268 -15.28 5.22 13.73
CA ARG A 268 -14.31 4.28 14.31
C ARG A 268 -14.92 2.90 14.48
N LYS A 269 -16.14 2.81 15.03
CA LYS A 269 -16.86 1.55 15.23
C LYS A 269 -17.16 0.87 13.90
N HIS A 270 -17.78 1.58 12.95
CA HIS A 270 -18.09 1.00 11.63
C HIS A 270 -16.84 0.55 10.89
N LEU A 271 -15.75 1.31 10.96
CA LEU A 271 -14.49 0.93 10.31
C LEU A 271 -13.88 -0.33 10.95
N ALA A 272 -13.94 -0.46 12.28
CA ALA A 272 -13.52 -1.67 12.97
C ALA A 272 -14.37 -2.88 12.54
N ASP A 273 -15.69 -2.72 12.47
CA ASP A 273 -16.61 -3.80 12.07
C ASP A 273 -16.40 -4.23 10.60
N ILE A 274 -16.16 -3.27 9.69
CA ILE A 274 -15.92 -3.53 8.26
C ILE A 274 -14.58 -4.24 8.03
N THR A 275 -13.54 -3.83 8.75
CA THR A 275 -12.17 -4.29 8.49
C THR A 275 -11.76 -5.49 9.34
N GLY A 276 -12.41 -5.71 10.48
CA GLY A 276 -12.00 -6.70 11.48
C GLY A 276 -10.77 -6.30 12.30
N TYR A 277 -10.17 -5.13 12.02
CA TYR A 277 -9.00 -4.65 12.77
C TYR A 277 -9.40 -3.99 14.09
N LYS A 278 -8.46 -4.01 15.04
CA LYS A 278 -8.57 -3.20 16.25
C LYS A 278 -8.28 -1.74 15.92
N ILE A 279 -9.35 -0.97 15.69
CA ILE A 279 -9.26 0.45 15.37
C ILE A 279 -9.48 1.32 16.61
N VAL A 280 -8.54 2.23 16.87
CA VAL A 280 -8.61 3.21 17.95
C VAL A 280 -8.45 4.63 17.38
N THR A 281 -9.23 5.57 17.90
CA THR A 281 -9.05 6.99 17.57
C THR A 281 -7.85 7.52 18.34
N ALA A 282 -6.97 8.24 17.66
CA ALA A 282 -5.78 8.84 18.26
C ALA A 282 -6.17 9.75 19.44
N PRO A 283 -5.40 9.76 20.54
CA PRO A 283 -5.72 10.55 21.72
C PRO A 283 -5.65 12.06 21.45
N ASN A 284 -4.88 12.49 20.43
CA ASN A 284 -4.79 13.87 19.99
C ASN A 284 -4.84 13.94 18.46
N LEU A 285 -5.98 14.38 17.93
CA LEU A 285 -6.21 14.46 16.49
C LEU A 285 -5.38 15.55 15.79
N ILE A 286 -4.93 16.58 16.49
CA ILE A 286 -4.06 17.62 15.93
C ILE A 286 -2.68 17.03 15.64
N GLU A 287 -2.13 16.31 16.61
CA GLU A 287 -0.84 15.63 16.48
C GLU A 287 -0.92 14.55 15.39
N ALA A 288 -1.92 13.67 15.46
CA ALA A 288 -2.08 12.56 14.53
C ALA A 288 -2.32 12.96 13.06
N THR A 289 -2.76 14.20 12.81
CA THR A 289 -2.92 14.73 11.44
C THR A 289 -1.59 15.12 10.80
N THR A 290 -0.57 15.38 11.61
CA THR A 290 0.78 15.72 11.16
C THR A 290 1.77 14.56 11.25
N ASP A 291 1.45 13.53 12.02
CA ASP A 291 2.34 12.42 12.31
C ASP A 291 2.46 11.42 11.14
N VAL A 292 3.71 11.04 10.85
CA VAL A 292 4.09 9.99 9.89
C VAL A 292 4.95 8.90 10.54
N GLY A 293 5.13 8.94 11.85
CA GLY A 293 6.06 8.09 12.60
C GLY A 293 5.80 6.60 12.39
N VAL A 294 4.53 6.18 12.33
CA VAL A 294 4.19 4.76 12.08
C VAL A 294 4.62 4.27 10.69
N PHE A 295 4.62 5.13 9.67
CA PHE A 295 5.08 4.78 8.32
C PHE A 295 6.60 4.67 8.27
N MET A 296 7.30 5.56 8.98
CA MET A 296 8.76 5.48 9.14
C MET A 296 9.17 4.21 9.88
N GLU A 297 8.44 3.86 10.94
CA GLU A 297 8.67 2.62 11.69
C GLU A 297 8.46 1.37 10.81
N LEU A 298 7.40 1.35 10.00
CA LEU A 298 7.16 0.27 9.04
C LEU A 298 8.32 0.16 8.05
N SER A 299 8.74 1.27 7.42
CA SER A 299 9.84 1.29 6.47
C SER A 299 11.15 0.81 7.09
N ALA A 300 11.47 1.23 8.32
CA ALA A 300 12.62 0.76 9.08
C ALA A 300 12.55 -0.74 9.41
N THR A 301 11.37 -1.24 9.77
CA THR A 301 11.15 -2.67 10.07
C THR A 301 11.30 -3.53 8.82
N LEU A 302 10.79 -3.08 7.67
CA LEU A 302 10.97 -3.73 6.37
C LEU A 302 12.45 -3.73 5.96
N LYS A 303 13.15 -2.61 6.11
CA LYS A 303 14.60 -2.47 5.86
C LYS A 303 15.40 -3.48 6.68
N ARG A 304 15.11 -3.60 7.98
CA ARG A 304 15.75 -4.58 8.88
C ARG A 304 15.52 -6.03 8.40
N SER A 305 14.27 -6.37 8.10
CA SER A 305 13.89 -7.72 7.66
C SER A 305 14.55 -8.09 6.32
N ALA A 306 14.60 -7.14 5.39
CA ALA A 306 15.29 -7.29 4.11
C ALA A 306 16.80 -7.55 4.28
N MET A 307 17.47 -6.83 5.19
CA MET A 307 18.91 -7.05 5.45
C MET A 307 19.20 -8.40 6.09
N LYS A 308 18.34 -8.87 7.01
CA LYS A 308 18.44 -10.23 7.57
C LYS A 308 18.27 -11.29 6.47
N LEU A 309 17.26 -11.15 5.60
CA LEU A 309 17.06 -12.07 4.48
C LEU A 309 18.24 -12.05 3.50
N SER A 310 18.80 -10.86 3.22
CA SER A 310 20.01 -10.71 2.40
C SER A 310 21.21 -11.46 3.00
N LYS A 311 21.38 -11.40 4.33
CA LYS A 311 22.41 -12.19 5.04
C LYS A 311 22.20 -13.69 4.86
N ILE A 312 20.97 -14.19 5.04
CA ILE A 312 20.64 -15.61 4.82
C ILE A 312 21.00 -16.03 3.38
N CYS A 313 20.63 -15.23 2.38
CA CYS A 313 20.97 -15.50 0.99
C CYS A 313 22.49 -15.50 0.74
N ASN A 314 23.25 -14.60 1.37
CA ASN A 314 24.70 -14.58 1.26
C ASN A 314 25.33 -15.84 1.87
N ASP A 315 24.84 -16.29 3.03
CA ASP A 315 25.29 -17.53 3.63
C ASP A 315 25.02 -18.72 2.71
N LEU A 316 23.79 -18.86 2.18
CA LEU A 316 23.45 -19.95 1.26
C LEU A 316 24.36 -19.96 0.02
N ARG A 317 24.66 -18.79 -0.55
CA ARG A 317 25.59 -18.66 -1.69
C ARG A 317 27.01 -19.06 -1.34
N LEU A 318 27.49 -18.65 -0.17
CA LEU A 318 28.84 -18.96 0.28
C LEU A 318 28.99 -20.46 0.61
N LEU A 319 28.04 -21.03 1.34
CA LEU A 319 28.00 -22.46 1.67
C LEU A 319 27.85 -23.34 0.42
N GLY A 320 27.10 -22.89 -0.58
CA GLY A 320 26.93 -23.56 -1.86
C GLY A 320 28.00 -23.24 -2.92
N SER A 321 29.06 -22.50 -2.57
CA SER A 321 30.13 -22.15 -3.51
C SER A 321 30.94 -23.38 -3.91
N GLY A 322 31.23 -23.56 -5.20
CA GLY A 322 31.90 -24.76 -5.69
C GLY A 322 31.72 -24.98 -7.20
N PRO A 323 31.82 -26.23 -7.69
CA PRO A 323 31.86 -27.47 -6.92
C PRO A 323 33.27 -27.90 -6.44
N GLN A 324 34.34 -27.35 -7.01
CA GLN A 324 35.73 -27.81 -6.72
C GLN A 324 36.58 -26.79 -5.96
N ALA A 325 36.29 -25.49 -6.12
CA ALA A 325 37.14 -24.40 -5.63
C ALA A 325 36.40 -23.46 -4.65
N GLY A 326 35.40 -23.98 -3.93
CA GLY A 326 34.62 -23.25 -2.93
C GLY A 326 34.42 -24.09 -1.66
N LEU A 327 33.47 -23.71 -0.80
CA LEU A 327 33.17 -24.45 0.43
C LEU A 327 32.44 -25.77 0.16
N ASN A 328 31.48 -25.75 -0.76
CA ASN A 328 30.69 -26.90 -1.21
C ASN A 328 30.06 -27.70 -0.05
N GLU A 329 29.57 -27.00 0.98
CA GLU A 329 28.95 -27.60 2.17
C GLU A 329 27.48 -27.98 1.94
N ILE A 330 26.79 -27.27 1.03
CA ILE A 330 25.41 -27.56 0.65
C ILE A 330 25.24 -27.54 -0.86
N ASN A 331 24.23 -28.26 -1.35
CA ASN A 331 23.84 -28.25 -2.76
C ASN A 331 22.52 -27.49 -2.94
N LEU A 332 22.58 -26.35 -3.63
CA LEU A 332 21.38 -25.59 -3.99
C LEU A 332 20.73 -26.18 -5.26
N PRO A 333 19.39 -26.24 -5.33
CA PRO A 333 18.71 -26.74 -6.53
C PRO A 333 19.07 -25.93 -7.79
N ALA A 334 19.46 -26.63 -8.86
CA ALA A 334 19.75 -26.00 -10.14
C ALA A 334 18.45 -25.46 -10.78
N ARG A 335 18.38 -24.14 -11.01
CA ARG A 335 17.20 -23.48 -11.59
C ARG A 335 17.38 -23.03 -13.04
N GLN A 336 18.60 -22.69 -13.43
CA GLN A 336 18.94 -22.33 -14.82
C GLN A 336 20.43 -22.51 -15.09
N ALA A 337 20.80 -22.59 -16.38
CA ALA A 337 22.19 -22.60 -16.80
C ALA A 337 22.88 -21.29 -16.37
N GLY A 338 24.03 -21.43 -15.70
CA GLY A 338 24.76 -20.33 -15.07
C GLY A 338 25.77 -19.62 -15.98
N SER A 339 25.98 -20.11 -17.21
CA SER A 339 26.85 -19.47 -18.19
C SER A 339 26.48 -19.87 -19.61
N SER A 340 26.57 -18.92 -20.54
CA SER A 340 26.48 -19.17 -21.98
C SER A 340 27.72 -19.86 -22.57
N ILE A 341 28.85 -19.86 -21.86
CA ILE A 341 30.15 -20.34 -22.36
C ILE A 341 30.64 -21.59 -21.63
N MET A 342 30.32 -21.73 -20.33
CA MET A 342 30.77 -22.87 -19.52
C MET A 342 29.65 -23.91 -19.42
N PRO A 343 29.71 -25.02 -20.18
CA PRO A 343 28.70 -26.08 -20.11
C PRO A 343 28.64 -26.67 -18.69
N GLY A 344 27.43 -26.84 -18.16
CA GLY A 344 27.22 -27.44 -16.84
C GLY A 344 27.42 -26.49 -15.64
N LYS A 345 27.82 -25.23 -15.84
CA LYS A 345 27.85 -24.25 -14.74
C LYS A 345 26.43 -23.94 -14.27
N VAL A 346 26.20 -23.97 -12.96
CA VAL A 346 24.93 -23.58 -12.31
C VAL A 346 25.24 -22.50 -11.27
N ASN A 347 24.49 -21.39 -11.28
CA ASN A 347 24.64 -20.29 -10.33
C ASN A 347 23.52 -20.29 -9.28
N PRO A 348 23.73 -19.72 -8.08
CA PRO A 348 22.71 -19.60 -7.03
C PRO A 348 21.76 -18.41 -7.30
N VAL A 349 21.04 -18.46 -8.43
CA VAL A 349 20.27 -17.32 -8.96
C VAL A 349 19.08 -16.90 -8.09
N ILE A 350 18.54 -17.81 -7.25
CA ILE A 350 17.42 -17.50 -6.37
C ILE A 350 17.87 -16.65 -5.17
N PRO A 351 18.91 -17.03 -4.40
CA PRO A 351 19.53 -16.11 -3.44
C PRO A 351 19.97 -14.76 -4.05
N GLU A 352 20.48 -14.76 -5.29
CA GLU A 352 20.92 -13.53 -5.97
C GLU A 352 19.76 -12.54 -6.18
N VAL A 353 18.63 -12.98 -6.73
CA VAL A 353 17.48 -12.09 -6.94
C VAL A 353 16.87 -11.61 -5.62
N VAL A 354 16.91 -12.43 -4.56
CA VAL A 354 16.46 -12.02 -3.21
C VAL A 354 17.39 -10.96 -2.63
N ASN A 355 18.71 -11.06 -2.83
CA ASN A 355 19.64 -10.00 -2.44
C ASN A 355 19.32 -8.69 -3.17
N GLU A 356 19.07 -8.72 -4.49
CA GLU A 356 18.71 -7.53 -5.27
C GLU A 356 17.42 -6.87 -4.75
N VAL A 357 16.38 -7.66 -4.47
CA VAL A 357 15.13 -7.16 -3.87
C VAL A 357 15.40 -6.53 -2.51
N ALA A 358 16.22 -7.17 -1.67
CA ALA A 358 16.58 -6.62 -0.36
C ALA A 358 17.29 -5.26 -0.46
N PHE A 359 18.14 -5.08 -1.47
CA PHE A 359 18.80 -3.79 -1.73
C PHE A 359 17.82 -2.72 -2.22
N VAL A 360 16.83 -3.09 -3.05
CA VAL A 360 15.76 -2.17 -3.45
C VAL A 360 14.96 -1.70 -2.24
N VAL A 361 14.59 -2.62 -1.34
CA VAL A 361 13.87 -2.27 -0.09
C VAL A 361 14.72 -1.35 0.79
N ALA A 362 16.00 -1.66 0.98
CA ALA A 362 16.90 -0.84 1.79
C ALA A 362 17.14 0.55 1.20
N GLY A 363 17.26 0.65 -0.14
CA GLY A 363 17.42 1.92 -0.85
C GLY A 363 16.19 2.80 -0.74
N ARG A 364 14.99 2.24 -0.94
CA ARG A 364 13.72 2.98 -0.80
C ARG A 364 13.50 3.53 0.61
N GLY A 365 13.91 2.78 1.63
CA GLY A 365 13.82 3.25 3.01
C GLY A 365 14.70 4.48 3.31
N CYS A 366 15.70 4.82 2.48
CA CYS A 366 16.44 6.09 2.61
C CYS A 366 15.73 7.26 1.92
N ASP A 367 15.00 7.00 0.83
CA ASP A 367 14.18 8.00 0.14
C ASP A 367 12.95 8.36 0.99
N ASP A 368 12.34 7.38 1.66
CA ASP A 368 11.26 7.59 2.64
C ASP A 368 11.73 8.41 3.85
N ASP A 369 12.96 8.20 4.35
CA ASP A 369 13.52 8.96 5.46
C ASP A 369 13.73 10.45 5.09
N HIS A 370 14.04 10.76 3.82
CA HIS A 370 14.16 12.15 3.33
C HIS A 370 12.80 12.77 2.95
N GLY A 371 11.90 11.99 2.35
CA GLY A 371 10.54 12.41 2.01
C GLY A 371 9.62 12.58 3.23
N CYS A 372 9.82 11.78 4.28
CA CYS A 372 9.19 11.93 5.60
C CYS A 372 9.92 12.94 6.50
N GLY A 373 11.26 13.04 6.38
CA GLY A 373 12.10 13.95 7.17
C GLY A 373 12.03 15.42 6.74
N SER A 374 11.80 15.69 5.44
CA SER A 374 11.19 16.95 5.04
C SER A 374 9.71 16.82 5.37
N GLY A 375 9.18 17.51 6.38
CA GLY A 375 7.79 17.39 6.83
C GLY A 375 6.74 17.84 5.82
N ALA A 376 6.74 17.29 4.60
CA ALA A 376 5.77 17.48 3.54
C ALA A 376 4.67 16.43 3.67
N THR A 377 4.02 16.42 4.83
CA THR A 377 2.74 15.77 5.02
C THR A 377 1.60 16.57 4.38
N PRO A 378 0.44 15.94 4.16
CA PRO A 378 -0.83 16.55 3.75
C PRO A 378 -1.29 17.83 4.45
N ALA A 379 -0.66 18.21 5.56
CA ALA A 379 -1.01 19.38 6.34
C ALA A 379 0.23 20.18 6.73
N GLN A 380 1.06 20.59 5.76
CA GLN A 380 1.98 21.70 6.01
C GLN A 380 1.16 22.99 6.23
N ARG A 381 0.91 23.33 7.50
CA ARG A 381 0.61 24.70 7.89
C ARG A 381 1.91 25.42 8.23
N ILE A 382 2.00 26.62 7.66
CA ILE A 382 2.73 27.78 8.17
C ILE A 382 2.22 28.10 9.58
#